data_AF-A0AAW5VMY9-F1
#
_entry.id   AF-A0AAW5VMY9-F1
#
_cell.length_a   1.000
_cell.length_b   1.000
_cell.length_c   1.000
_cell.angle_alpha   90.00
_cell.angle_beta   90.00
_cell.angle_gamma   90.00
#
_symmetry.space_group_name_H-M   'P 1'
#
loop_
_entity.id
_entity.type
_entity.pdbx_description
1 polymer ?
#
loop_
_entity_poly.entity_id
_entity_poly.type
_entity_poly.pdbx_seq_one_letter_code
_entity_poly.pdbx_strand_id
1 'polypeptide(L)'
;MQKIIFYFGVIFSLRYVVALMREMQSDLKTKLKETLEKQNFIANKSIQLEKSANTLASSVETLQSMSDELHNQSQNQAASVEEISASVEELSSSAISSANLVEDQVARVKIVDQNFLSLQNISVSVKTKTTQIAKDVSISADFSKKVKNSSEELNSIYSELNQAFSKVEEINQMMSEIADQTNLLALNASIEAARAGEHGRGFAVVAQEVAKLAERSQSNAGTIAKIVKDAGLKINEGTRYSKEVKSQVESQNQELFRIEDEILSLEGHVTEQEKLNNKLRVTFSELHVLSEQIGVIAQEQMSGSKEINRAITTIDETTQKLADSVQLLYEEINAIHTQAKQLTST
;
A
#
# COMPACT_ATOMS: atom_id res chain seq x y z
N MET A 1 135.71 -3.59 79.16
CA MET A 1 135.00 -3.70 77.86
C MET A 1 133.65 -4.42 77.92
N GLN A 2 133.47 -5.51 78.70
CA GLN A 2 132.23 -6.31 78.70
C GLN A 2 130.92 -5.58 79.10
N LYS A 3 130.94 -4.64 80.08
CA LYS A 3 129.72 -3.94 80.51
C LYS A 3 129.15 -2.98 79.45
N ILE A 4 130.00 -2.33 78.65
CA ILE A 4 129.56 -1.41 77.58
C ILE A 4 128.87 -2.17 76.44
N ILE A 5 129.38 -3.35 76.10
CA ILE A 5 128.78 -4.25 75.10
C ILE A 5 127.39 -4.76 75.56
N PHE A 6 127.25 -5.08 76.85
CA PHE A 6 125.97 -5.48 77.44
C PHE A 6 124.93 -4.34 77.39
N TYR A 7 125.30 -3.11 77.77
CA TYR A 7 124.40 -1.96 77.68
C TYR A 7 124.01 -1.62 76.23
N PHE A 8 124.94 -1.74 75.28
CA PHE A 8 124.63 -1.58 73.85
C PHE A 8 123.67 -2.66 73.34
N GLY A 9 123.86 -3.92 73.76
CA GLY A 9 122.96 -5.03 73.43
C GLY A 9 121.54 -4.84 74.00
N VAL A 10 121.42 -4.37 75.24
CA VAL A 10 120.13 -4.06 75.88
C VAL A 10 119.44 -2.85 75.23
N ILE A 11 120.18 -1.79 74.88
CA ILE A 11 119.62 -0.64 74.17
C ILE A 11 119.19 -1.03 72.75
N PHE A 12 119.95 -1.89 72.07
CA PHE A 12 119.60 -2.39 70.74
C PHE A 12 118.35 -3.27 70.79
N SER A 13 118.25 -4.19 71.76
CA SER A 13 117.07 -5.04 71.93
C SER A 13 115.84 -4.22 72.34
N LEU A 14 115.98 -3.23 73.21
CA LEU A 14 114.88 -2.34 73.60
C LEU A 14 114.43 -1.46 72.42
N ARG A 15 115.38 -0.92 71.62
CA ARG A 15 115.03 -0.21 70.38
C ARG A 15 114.34 -1.13 69.37
N TYR A 16 114.76 -2.38 69.26
CA TYR A 16 114.13 -3.37 68.39
C TYR A 16 112.70 -3.69 68.85
N VAL A 17 112.49 -3.93 70.15
CA VAL A 17 111.15 -4.17 70.72
C VAL A 17 110.24 -2.95 70.57
N VAL A 18 110.76 -1.74 70.80
CA VAL A 18 109.99 -0.50 70.58
C VAL A 18 109.68 -0.27 69.10
N ALA A 19 110.60 -0.61 68.19
CA ALA A 19 110.33 -0.58 66.75
C ALA A 19 109.24 -1.58 66.37
N LEU A 20 109.30 -2.80 66.89
CA LEU A 20 108.34 -3.87 66.65
C LEU A 20 106.95 -3.53 67.25
N MET A 21 106.90 -2.93 68.44
CA MET A 21 105.64 -2.41 69.01
C MET A 21 105.06 -1.25 68.21
N ARG A 22 105.89 -0.35 67.68
CA ARG A 22 105.44 0.74 66.80
C ARG A 22 104.91 0.20 65.48
N GLU A 23 105.56 -0.80 64.91
CA GLU A 23 105.12 -1.49 63.69
C GLU A 23 103.80 -2.23 63.93
N MET A 24 103.67 -2.95 65.04
CA MET A 24 102.43 -3.64 65.43
C MET A 24 101.29 -2.66 65.72
N GLN A 25 101.54 -1.53 66.38
CA GLN A 25 100.53 -0.47 66.56
C GLN A 25 100.12 0.17 65.23
N SER A 26 101.07 0.31 64.29
CA SER A 26 100.78 0.81 62.95
C SER A 26 99.90 -0.18 62.18
N ASP A 27 100.24 -1.48 62.19
CA ASP A 27 99.46 -2.54 61.52
C ASP A 27 98.05 -2.67 62.10
N LEU A 28 97.92 -2.60 63.43
CA LEU A 28 96.62 -2.63 64.11
C LEU A 28 95.76 -1.42 63.76
N LYS A 29 96.35 -0.21 63.67
CA LYS A 29 95.63 1.00 63.23
C LYS A 29 95.18 0.88 61.78
N THR A 30 96.00 0.34 60.90
CA THR A 30 95.65 0.11 59.49
C THR A 30 94.49 -0.89 59.38
N LYS A 31 94.57 -2.05 60.06
CA LYS A 31 93.49 -3.05 60.08
C LYS A 31 92.19 -2.52 60.69
N LEU A 32 92.27 -1.73 61.76
CA LEU A 32 91.10 -1.09 62.36
C LEU A 32 90.45 -0.11 61.39
N LYS A 33 91.25 0.70 60.69
CA LYS A 33 90.77 1.63 59.67
C LYS A 33 90.11 0.89 58.50
N GLU A 34 90.74 -0.16 57.97
CA GLU A 34 90.17 -1.01 56.92
C GLU A 34 88.86 -1.68 57.37
N THR A 35 88.78 -2.14 58.63
CA THR A 35 87.58 -2.77 59.18
C THR A 35 86.44 -1.74 59.33
N LEU A 36 86.76 -0.54 59.79
CA LEU A 36 85.79 0.56 59.90
C LEU A 36 85.29 1.01 58.52
N GLU A 37 86.17 1.09 57.52
CA GLU A 37 85.80 1.39 56.13
C GLU A 37 84.91 0.29 55.54
N LYS A 38 85.23 -1.00 55.77
CA LYS A 38 84.36 -2.13 55.39
C LYS A 38 83.00 -2.07 56.09
N GLN A 39 82.97 -1.76 57.38
CA GLN A 39 81.73 -1.64 58.15
C GLN A 39 80.86 -0.49 57.61
N ASN A 40 81.45 0.68 57.34
CA ASN A 40 80.76 1.81 56.73
C ASN A 40 80.27 1.48 55.32
N PHE A 41 81.05 0.73 54.53
CA PHE A 41 80.63 0.26 53.21
C PHE A 41 79.43 -0.69 53.29
N ILE A 42 79.45 -1.66 54.22
CA ILE A 42 78.33 -2.59 54.46
C ILE A 42 77.09 -1.84 54.93
N ALA A 43 77.24 -0.89 55.88
CA ALA A 43 76.12 -0.08 56.37
C ALA A 43 75.49 0.75 55.24
N ASN A 44 76.30 1.41 54.42
CA ASN A 44 75.80 2.17 53.26
C ASN A 44 75.11 1.25 52.23
N LYS A 45 75.63 0.04 52.01
CA LYS A 45 75.01 -0.95 51.11
C LYS A 45 73.70 -1.50 51.68
N SER A 46 73.60 -1.70 52.98
CA SER A 46 72.38 -2.13 53.67
C SER A 46 71.29 -1.06 53.57
N ILE A 47 71.62 0.22 53.81
CA ILE A 47 70.69 1.35 53.62
C ILE A 47 70.22 1.44 52.15
N GLN A 48 71.12 1.24 51.19
CA GLN A 48 70.76 1.22 49.76
C GLN A 48 69.83 0.05 49.43
N LEU A 49 70.08 -1.14 49.99
CA LEU A 49 69.25 -2.34 49.82
C LEU A 49 67.86 -2.14 50.41
N GLU A 50 67.76 -1.56 51.62
CA GLU A 50 66.49 -1.24 52.28
C GLU A 50 65.65 -0.26 51.45
N LYS A 51 66.28 0.80 50.92
CA LYS A 51 65.62 1.74 50.01
C LYS A 51 65.11 1.06 48.74
N SER A 52 65.92 0.17 48.15
CA SER A 52 65.53 -0.62 46.98
C SER A 52 64.38 -1.59 47.30
N ALA A 53 64.39 -2.24 48.46
CA ALA A 53 63.34 -3.16 48.90
C ALA A 53 62.01 -2.43 49.13
N ASN A 54 62.04 -1.26 49.78
CA ASN A 54 60.86 -0.42 49.96
C ASN A 54 60.28 0.07 48.62
N THR A 55 61.15 0.44 47.68
CA THR A 55 60.73 0.83 46.32
C THR A 55 60.11 -0.36 45.58
N LEU A 56 60.69 -1.56 45.71
CA LEU A 56 60.16 -2.79 45.14
C LEU A 56 58.78 -3.15 45.72
N ALA A 57 58.61 -3.03 47.05
CA ALA A 57 57.35 -3.28 47.72
C ALA A 57 56.23 -2.35 47.21
N SER A 58 56.51 -1.05 47.09
CA SER A 58 55.55 -0.09 46.52
C SER A 58 55.21 -0.37 45.05
N SER A 59 56.19 -0.79 44.25
CA SER A 59 55.96 -1.20 42.86
C SER A 59 55.09 -2.47 42.77
N VAL A 60 55.28 -3.43 43.68
CA VAL A 60 54.46 -4.65 43.76
C VAL A 60 53.02 -4.32 44.12
N GLU A 61 52.79 -3.44 45.09
CA GLU A 61 51.42 -2.96 45.43
C GLU A 61 50.75 -2.27 44.23
N THR A 62 51.51 -1.44 43.51
CA THR A 62 51.01 -0.77 42.30
C THR A 62 50.65 -1.77 41.20
N LEU A 63 51.53 -2.75 40.94
CA LEU A 63 51.29 -3.82 39.96
C LEU A 63 50.08 -4.67 40.34
N GLN A 64 49.87 -4.94 41.64
CA GLN A 64 48.71 -5.68 42.11
C GLN A 64 47.42 -4.93 41.85
N SER A 65 47.37 -3.61 42.15
CA SER A 65 46.23 -2.78 41.81
C SER A 65 45.95 -2.72 40.30
N MET A 66 47.00 -2.65 39.47
CA MET A 66 46.85 -2.69 38.00
C MET A 66 46.34 -4.05 37.51
N SER A 67 46.77 -5.14 38.13
CA SER A 67 46.31 -6.51 37.83
C SER A 67 44.81 -6.65 38.12
N ASP A 68 44.35 -6.20 39.28
CA ASP A 68 42.94 -6.23 39.67
C ASP A 68 42.09 -5.39 38.71
N GLU A 69 42.58 -4.21 38.29
CA GLU A 69 41.87 -3.36 37.34
C GLU A 69 41.79 -4.00 35.94
N LEU A 70 42.89 -4.57 35.44
CA LEU A 70 42.90 -5.31 34.17
C LEU A 70 42.00 -6.54 34.21
N HIS A 71 41.94 -7.24 35.34
CA HIS A 71 41.04 -8.38 35.53
C HIS A 71 39.57 -7.96 35.37
N ASN A 72 39.18 -6.88 36.06
CA ASN A 72 37.82 -6.33 35.97
C ASN A 72 37.51 -5.81 34.55
N GLN A 73 38.47 -5.14 33.89
CA GLN A 73 38.31 -4.69 32.50
C GLN A 73 38.12 -5.87 31.54
N SER A 74 38.89 -6.95 31.70
CA SER A 74 38.76 -8.17 30.90
C SER A 74 37.39 -8.84 31.06
N GLN A 75 36.88 -8.94 32.30
CA GLN A 75 35.53 -9.47 32.54
C GLN A 75 34.44 -8.60 31.89
N ASN A 76 34.53 -7.28 32.03
CA ASN A 76 33.58 -6.35 31.41
C ASN A 76 33.64 -6.43 29.87
N GLN A 77 34.84 -6.64 29.32
CA GLN A 77 35.03 -6.80 27.89
C GLN A 77 34.40 -8.12 27.38
N ALA A 78 34.55 -9.22 28.11
CA ALA A 78 33.89 -10.49 27.78
C ALA A 78 32.35 -10.35 27.77
N ALA A 79 31.78 -9.71 28.79
CA ALA A 79 30.33 -9.46 28.82
C ALA A 79 29.86 -8.59 27.64
N SER A 80 30.64 -7.57 27.26
CA SER A 80 30.34 -6.72 26.10
C SER A 80 30.41 -7.49 24.78
N VAL A 81 31.34 -8.44 24.65
CA VAL A 81 31.48 -9.32 23.48
C VAL A 81 30.25 -10.22 23.32
N GLU A 82 29.73 -10.79 24.40
CA GLU A 82 28.50 -11.60 24.37
C GLU A 82 27.29 -10.76 23.92
N GLU A 83 27.13 -9.54 24.45
CA GLU A 83 26.04 -8.63 24.09
C GLU A 83 26.10 -8.19 22.61
N ILE A 84 27.29 -7.85 22.12
CA ILE A 84 27.50 -7.49 20.72
C ILE A 84 27.22 -8.71 19.82
N SER A 85 27.60 -9.92 20.23
CA SER A 85 27.35 -11.15 19.47
C SER A 85 25.85 -11.38 19.27
N ALA A 86 25.07 -11.30 20.35
CA ALA A 86 23.61 -11.42 20.27
C ALA A 86 23.00 -10.35 19.35
N SER A 87 23.46 -9.11 19.46
CA SER A 87 22.99 -7.99 18.61
C SER A 87 23.30 -8.22 17.13
N VAL A 88 24.45 -8.80 16.80
CA VAL A 88 24.88 -9.10 15.43
C VAL A 88 24.11 -10.27 14.83
N GLU A 89 23.76 -11.27 15.63
CA GLU A 89 22.88 -12.37 15.20
C GLU A 89 21.47 -11.85 14.87
N GLU A 90 20.89 -11.01 15.72
CA GLU A 90 19.60 -10.36 15.46
C GLU A 90 19.65 -9.47 14.20
N LEU A 91 20.73 -8.70 14.04
CA LEU A 91 20.97 -7.86 12.86
C LEU A 91 21.02 -8.70 11.58
N SER A 92 21.69 -9.86 11.61
CA SER A 92 21.79 -10.78 10.48
C SER A 92 20.42 -11.38 10.12
N SER A 93 19.67 -11.84 11.13
CA SER A 93 18.33 -12.38 10.96
C SER A 93 17.37 -11.34 10.34
N SER A 94 17.41 -10.10 10.83
CA SER A 94 16.61 -8.99 10.27
C SER A 94 17.00 -8.64 8.83
N ALA A 95 18.29 -8.70 8.49
CA ALA A 95 18.75 -8.46 7.12
C ALA A 95 18.23 -9.55 6.16
N ILE A 96 18.31 -10.82 6.55
CA ILE A 96 17.76 -11.95 5.77
C ILE A 96 16.25 -11.80 5.59
N SER A 97 15.53 -11.46 6.67
CA SER A 97 14.08 -11.22 6.60
C SER A 97 13.75 -10.08 5.63
N SER A 98 14.50 -8.97 5.68
CA SER A 98 14.32 -7.84 4.78
C SER A 98 14.55 -8.21 3.32
N ALA A 99 15.60 -8.99 3.02
CA ALA A 99 15.87 -9.48 1.67
C ALA A 99 14.70 -10.34 1.12
N ASN A 100 14.17 -11.26 1.93
CA ASN A 100 13.02 -12.08 1.54
C ASN A 100 11.75 -11.24 1.30
N LEU A 101 11.50 -10.22 2.14
CA LEU A 101 10.38 -9.30 1.96
C LEU A 101 10.51 -8.47 0.68
N VAL A 102 11.72 -8.03 0.33
CA VAL A 102 12.00 -7.32 -0.92
C VAL A 102 11.71 -8.22 -2.13
N GLU A 103 12.11 -9.49 -2.09
CA GLU A 103 11.85 -10.42 -3.18
C GLU A 103 10.34 -10.62 -3.42
N ASP A 104 9.55 -10.83 -2.35
CA ASP A 104 8.09 -10.91 -2.44
C ASP A 104 7.48 -9.59 -2.94
N GLN A 105 7.99 -8.44 -2.47
CA GLN A 105 7.50 -7.13 -2.87
C GLN A 105 7.73 -6.86 -4.36
N VAL A 106 8.90 -7.21 -4.90
CA VAL A 106 9.19 -7.09 -6.34
C VAL A 106 8.22 -7.95 -7.17
N ALA A 107 7.92 -9.18 -6.73
CA ALA A 107 6.96 -10.04 -7.41
C ALA A 107 5.54 -9.43 -7.41
N ARG A 108 5.10 -8.85 -6.28
CA ARG A 108 3.81 -8.16 -6.15
C ARG A 108 3.71 -6.93 -7.03
N VAL A 109 4.76 -6.12 -7.09
CA VAL A 109 4.79 -4.92 -7.95
C VAL A 109 4.57 -5.29 -9.42
N LYS A 110 5.17 -6.39 -9.89
CA LYS A 110 4.97 -6.88 -11.25
C LYS A 110 3.52 -7.28 -11.54
N ILE A 111 2.84 -7.92 -10.58
CA ILE A 111 1.41 -8.25 -10.71
C ILE A 111 0.58 -6.97 -10.78
N VAL A 112 0.90 -5.98 -9.96
CA VAL A 112 0.19 -4.69 -9.97
C VAL A 112 0.40 -3.95 -11.30
N ASP A 113 1.58 -4.01 -11.91
CA ASP A 113 1.81 -3.46 -13.25
C ASP A 113 0.92 -4.09 -14.33
N GLN A 114 0.75 -5.42 -14.29
CA GLN A 114 -0.20 -6.13 -15.16
C GLN A 114 -1.66 -5.71 -14.91
N ASN A 115 -2.02 -5.44 -13.66
CA ASN A 115 -3.36 -4.93 -13.33
C ASN A 115 -3.60 -3.53 -13.91
N PHE A 116 -2.58 -2.66 -13.95
CA PHE A 116 -2.72 -1.34 -14.59
C PHE A 116 -2.99 -1.44 -16.09
N LEU A 117 -2.28 -2.34 -16.80
CA LEU A 117 -2.54 -2.60 -18.23
C LEU A 117 -3.96 -3.13 -18.46
N SER A 118 -4.42 -4.05 -17.59
CA SER A 118 -5.78 -4.58 -17.66
C SER A 118 -6.83 -3.50 -17.44
N LEU A 119 -6.62 -2.62 -16.46
CA LEU A 119 -7.48 -1.46 -16.20
C LEU A 119 -7.50 -0.47 -17.37
N GLN A 120 -6.36 -0.25 -18.03
CA GLN A 120 -6.29 0.60 -19.22
C GLN A 120 -7.14 0.02 -20.36
N ASN A 121 -7.04 -1.29 -20.62
CA ASN A 121 -7.87 -1.97 -21.62
C ASN A 121 -9.37 -1.88 -21.30
N ILE A 122 -9.74 -2.05 -20.03
CA ILE A 122 -11.13 -1.87 -19.57
C ILE A 122 -11.58 -0.42 -19.81
N SER A 123 -10.76 0.58 -19.47
CA SER A 123 -11.05 2.00 -19.68
C SER A 123 -11.37 2.31 -21.16
N VAL A 124 -10.53 1.80 -22.08
CA VAL A 124 -10.74 1.94 -23.52
C VAL A 124 -12.02 1.24 -23.98
N SER A 125 -12.29 0.04 -23.46
CA SER A 125 -13.50 -0.72 -23.78
C SER A 125 -14.77 0.02 -23.32
N VAL A 126 -14.78 0.53 -22.09
CA VAL A 126 -15.88 1.34 -21.55
C VAL A 126 -16.09 2.57 -22.42
N LYS A 127 -15.04 3.34 -22.73
CA LYS A 127 -15.13 4.52 -23.61
C LYS A 127 -15.77 4.18 -24.96
N THR A 128 -15.32 3.10 -25.60
CA THR A 128 -15.86 2.63 -26.87
C THR A 128 -17.34 2.27 -26.77
N LYS A 129 -17.74 1.57 -25.71
CA LYS A 129 -19.14 1.20 -25.46
C LYS A 129 -20.00 2.42 -25.17
N THR A 130 -19.51 3.36 -24.37
CA THR A 130 -20.18 4.63 -24.08
C THR A 130 -20.43 5.44 -25.35
N THR A 131 -19.43 5.55 -26.24
CA THR A 131 -19.61 6.20 -27.55
C THR A 131 -20.65 5.49 -28.42
N GLN A 132 -20.69 4.15 -28.38
CA GLN A 132 -21.71 3.38 -29.11
C GLN A 132 -23.12 3.62 -28.54
N ILE A 133 -23.28 3.64 -27.21
CA ILE A 133 -24.56 3.92 -26.57
C ILE A 133 -25.03 5.34 -26.93
N ALA A 134 -24.13 6.33 -26.93
CA ALA A 134 -24.46 7.70 -27.32
C ALA A 134 -25.02 7.76 -28.75
N LYS A 135 -24.44 7.00 -29.68
CA LYS A 135 -24.94 6.85 -31.05
C LYS A 135 -26.33 6.19 -31.09
N ASP A 136 -26.52 5.13 -30.31
CA ASP A 136 -27.80 4.40 -30.26
C ASP A 136 -28.92 5.25 -29.64
N VAL A 137 -28.61 6.09 -28.65
CA VAL A 137 -29.51 7.09 -28.07
C VAL A 137 -29.90 8.13 -29.13
N SER A 138 -28.94 8.65 -29.89
CA SER A 138 -29.21 9.61 -30.98
C SER A 138 -30.13 9.00 -32.06
N ILE A 139 -29.89 7.76 -32.47
CA ILE A 139 -30.76 7.04 -33.42
C ILE A 139 -32.16 6.85 -32.84
N SER A 140 -32.25 6.50 -31.55
CA SER A 140 -33.54 6.31 -30.85
C SER A 140 -34.33 7.61 -30.72
N ALA A 141 -33.65 8.75 -30.52
CA ALA A 141 -34.29 10.07 -30.49
C ALA A 141 -34.86 10.44 -31.87
N ASP A 142 -34.11 10.20 -32.95
CA ASP A 142 -34.58 10.42 -34.32
C ASP A 142 -35.77 9.53 -34.67
N PHE A 143 -35.75 8.27 -34.25
CA PHE A 143 -36.87 7.36 -34.43
C PHE A 143 -38.10 7.81 -33.63
N SER A 144 -37.92 8.21 -32.37
CA SER A 144 -38.99 8.74 -31.51
C SER A 144 -39.64 9.98 -32.15
N LYS A 145 -38.85 10.86 -32.76
CA LYS A 145 -39.36 12.03 -33.51
C LYS A 145 -40.21 11.61 -34.72
N LYS A 146 -39.79 10.59 -35.48
CA LYS A 146 -40.60 10.07 -36.60
C LYS A 146 -41.93 9.49 -36.11
N VAL A 147 -41.92 8.69 -35.04
CA VAL A 147 -43.14 8.11 -34.47
C VAL A 147 -44.09 9.20 -33.97
N LYS A 148 -43.57 10.24 -33.32
CA LYS A 148 -44.37 11.42 -32.91
C LYS A 148 -45.08 12.05 -34.10
N ASN A 149 -44.35 12.35 -35.17
CA ASN A 149 -44.92 12.97 -36.36
C ASN A 149 -46.00 12.07 -37.01
N SER A 150 -45.75 10.76 -37.11
CA SER A 150 -46.76 9.81 -37.63
C SER A 150 -48.01 9.72 -36.76
N SER A 151 -47.87 9.80 -35.43
CA SER A 151 -49.02 9.86 -34.50
C SER A 151 -49.83 11.15 -34.68
N GLU A 152 -49.17 12.29 -34.89
CA GLU A 152 -49.83 13.57 -35.16
C GLU A 152 -50.59 13.54 -36.50
N GLU A 153 -49.99 12.96 -37.54
CA GLU A 153 -50.63 12.75 -38.84
C GLU A 153 -51.85 11.81 -38.74
N LEU A 154 -51.72 10.68 -38.03
CA LEU A 154 -52.85 9.77 -37.77
C LEU A 154 -54.00 10.46 -37.04
N ASN A 155 -53.70 11.32 -36.06
CA ASN A 155 -54.74 12.10 -35.38
C ASN A 155 -55.47 13.05 -36.34
N SER A 156 -54.76 13.68 -37.29
CA SER A 156 -55.38 14.50 -38.33
C SER A 156 -56.30 13.67 -39.22
N ILE A 157 -55.83 12.51 -39.69
CA ILE A 157 -56.61 11.60 -40.53
C ILE A 157 -57.88 11.13 -39.80
N TYR A 158 -57.77 10.73 -38.52
CA TYR A 158 -58.95 10.34 -37.74
C TYR A 158 -59.94 11.50 -37.56
N SER A 159 -59.46 12.73 -37.37
CA SER A 159 -60.31 13.92 -37.30
C SER A 159 -61.05 14.16 -38.62
N GLU A 160 -60.37 14.06 -39.75
CA GLU A 160 -60.97 14.20 -41.08
C GLU A 160 -61.98 13.09 -41.38
N LEU A 161 -61.67 11.84 -41.04
CA LEU A 161 -62.59 10.72 -41.17
C LEU A 161 -63.85 10.93 -40.31
N ASN A 162 -63.69 11.38 -39.08
CA ASN A 162 -64.83 11.66 -38.21
C ASN A 162 -65.78 12.71 -38.83
N GLN A 163 -65.21 13.79 -39.39
CA GLN A 163 -65.99 14.81 -40.12
C GLN A 163 -66.68 14.23 -41.36
N ALA A 164 -66.00 13.36 -42.11
CA ALA A 164 -66.57 12.71 -43.29
C ALA A 164 -67.75 11.80 -42.92
N PHE A 165 -67.62 10.98 -41.86
CA PHE A 165 -68.69 10.11 -41.39
C PHE A 165 -69.88 10.89 -40.81
N SER A 166 -69.67 12.03 -40.16
CA SER A 166 -70.78 12.92 -39.75
C SER A 166 -71.58 13.43 -40.96
N LYS A 167 -70.91 13.75 -42.08
CA LYS A 167 -71.61 14.13 -43.33
C LYS A 167 -72.39 12.96 -43.94
N VAL A 168 -71.82 11.74 -43.88
CA VAL A 168 -72.52 10.53 -44.35
C VAL A 168 -73.76 10.25 -43.48
N GLU A 169 -73.66 10.44 -42.16
CA GLU A 169 -74.79 10.32 -41.24
C GLU A 169 -75.92 11.31 -41.60
N GLU A 170 -75.58 12.57 -41.85
CA GLU A 170 -76.52 13.61 -42.27
C GLU A 170 -77.23 13.25 -43.60
N ILE A 171 -76.48 12.80 -44.60
CA ILE A 171 -77.04 12.35 -45.88
C ILE A 171 -77.94 11.12 -45.69
N ASN A 172 -77.52 10.16 -44.87
CA ASN A 172 -78.28 8.94 -44.62
C ASN A 172 -79.60 9.23 -43.88
N GLN A 173 -79.59 10.19 -42.96
CA GLN A 173 -80.79 10.67 -42.28
C GLN A 173 -81.78 11.29 -43.29
N MET A 174 -81.29 12.15 -44.18
CA MET A 174 -82.11 12.73 -45.25
C MET A 174 -82.68 11.66 -46.19
N MET A 175 -81.91 10.62 -46.53
CA MET A 175 -82.40 9.50 -47.35
C MET A 175 -83.47 8.67 -46.63
N SER A 176 -83.33 8.47 -45.32
CA SER A 176 -84.36 7.82 -44.51
C SER A 176 -85.66 8.63 -44.50
N GLU A 177 -85.56 9.96 -44.37
CA GLU A 177 -86.72 10.86 -44.42
C GLU A 177 -87.40 10.85 -45.79
N ILE A 178 -86.63 10.83 -46.88
CA ILE A 178 -87.17 10.71 -48.25
C ILE A 178 -87.86 9.36 -48.44
N ALA A 179 -87.29 8.27 -47.93
CA ALA A 179 -87.89 6.94 -47.99
C ALA A 179 -89.23 6.90 -47.24
N ASP A 180 -89.30 7.46 -46.02
CA ASP A 180 -90.55 7.58 -45.26
C ASP A 180 -91.60 8.42 -46.00
N GLN A 181 -91.21 9.57 -46.53
CA GLN A 181 -92.11 10.43 -47.33
C GLN A 181 -92.62 9.70 -48.58
N THR A 182 -91.74 8.97 -49.27
CA THR A 182 -92.11 8.19 -50.46
C THR A 182 -93.06 7.05 -50.10
N ASN A 183 -92.85 6.39 -48.96
CA ASN A 183 -93.73 5.35 -48.47
C ASN A 183 -95.13 5.90 -48.14
N LEU A 184 -95.20 7.07 -47.50
CA LEU A 184 -96.46 7.78 -47.23
C LEU A 184 -97.19 8.19 -48.52
N LEU A 185 -96.45 8.71 -49.51
CA LEU A 185 -97.00 9.04 -50.82
C LEU A 185 -97.53 7.81 -51.56
N ALA A 186 -96.80 6.69 -51.52
CA ALA A 186 -97.20 5.44 -52.13
C ALA A 186 -98.43 4.83 -51.45
N LEU A 187 -98.51 4.91 -50.12
CA LEU A 187 -99.70 4.52 -49.36
C LEU A 187 -100.93 5.34 -49.77
N ASN A 188 -100.78 6.67 -49.84
CA ASN A 188 -101.85 7.56 -50.29
C ASN A 188 -102.29 7.26 -51.72
N ALA A 189 -101.35 7.00 -52.63
CA ALA A 189 -101.64 6.60 -54.01
C ALA A 189 -102.35 5.24 -54.08
N SER A 190 -101.97 4.28 -53.24
CA SER A 190 -102.61 2.97 -53.17
C SER A 190 -104.06 3.06 -52.64
N ILE A 191 -104.33 3.96 -51.70
CA ILE A 191 -105.68 4.26 -51.20
C ILE A 191 -106.53 4.87 -52.32
N GLU A 192 -106.01 5.86 -53.04
CA GLU A 192 -106.77 6.53 -54.10
C GLU A 192 -107.00 5.61 -55.31
N ALA A 193 -106.04 4.73 -55.63
CA ALA A 193 -106.20 3.70 -56.63
C ALA A 193 -107.29 2.67 -56.26
N ALA A 194 -107.39 2.29 -54.98
CA ALA A 194 -108.49 1.45 -54.49
C ALA A 194 -109.85 2.17 -54.58
N ARG A 195 -109.87 3.48 -54.36
CA ARG A 195 -111.06 4.34 -54.46
C ARG A 195 -111.59 4.47 -55.90
N ALA A 196 -110.71 4.43 -56.89
CA ALA A 196 -111.06 4.46 -58.32
C ALA A 196 -111.59 3.10 -58.86
N GLY A 197 -111.62 2.04 -58.05
CA GLY A 197 -112.18 0.74 -58.42
C GLY A 197 -111.45 0.06 -59.58
N GLU A 198 -112.19 -0.47 -60.55
CA GLU A 198 -111.63 -1.18 -61.72
C GLU A 198 -110.69 -0.31 -62.57
N HIS A 199 -110.91 1.01 -62.63
CA HIS A 199 -110.07 1.94 -63.39
C HIS A 199 -108.71 2.23 -62.71
N GLY A 200 -108.59 1.98 -61.40
CA GLY A 200 -107.38 2.23 -60.61
C GLY A 200 -106.44 1.04 -60.49
N ARG A 201 -106.80 -0.15 -60.99
CA ARG A 201 -106.04 -1.40 -60.82
C ARG A 201 -104.57 -1.30 -61.20
N GLY A 202 -104.25 -0.67 -62.34
CA GLY A 202 -102.86 -0.48 -62.78
C GLY A 202 -102.07 0.46 -61.86
N PHE A 203 -102.71 1.52 -61.36
CA PHE A 203 -102.11 2.46 -60.41
C PHE A 203 -101.88 1.82 -59.04
N ALA A 204 -102.78 0.93 -58.59
CA ALA A 204 -102.62 0.22 -57.32
C ALA A 204 -101.37 -0.68 -57.30
N VAL A 205 -101.09 -1.37 -58.42
CA VAL A 205 -99.89 -2.21 -58.56
C VAL A 205 -98.62 -1.35 -58.50
N VAL A 206 -98.60 -0.22 -59.20
CA VAL A 206 -97.45 0.70 -59.17
C VAL A 206 -97.26 1.27 -57.76
N ALA A 207 -98.33 1.70 -57.10
CA ALA A 207 -98.27 2.24 -55.74
C ALA A 207 -97.74 1.22 -54.73
N GLN A 208 -98.17 -0.06 -54.81
CA GLN A 208 -97.61 -1.13 -53.99
C GLN A 208 -96.12 -1.36 -54.25
N GLU A 209 -95.68 -1.34 -55.51
CA GLU A 209 -94.26 -1.52 -55.84
C GLU A 209 -93.41 -0.35 -55.33
N VAL A 210 -93.91 0.89 -55.45
CA VAL A 210 -93.25 2.10 -54.90
C VAL A 210 -93.17 2.02 -53.37
N ALA A 211 -94.22 1.59 -52.68
CA ALA A 211 -94.19 1.41 -51.22
C ALA A 211 -93.13 0.38 -50.81
N LYS A 212 -93.03 -0.73 -51.55
CA LYS A 212 -92.03 -1.77 -51.32
C LYS A 212 -90.59 -1.27 -51.56
N LEU A 213 -90.38 -0.42 -52.57
CA LEU A 213 -89.12 0.26 -52.84
C LEU A 213 -88.75 1.24 -51.72
N ALA A 214 -89.72 1.99 -51.20
CA ALA A 214 -89.53 2.90 -50.10
C ALA A 214 -89.16 2.16 -48.80
N GLU A 215 -89.87 1.09 -48.46
CA GLU A 215 -89.58 0.25 -47.30
C GLU A 215 -88.19 -0.42 -47.39
N ARG A 216 -87.80 -0.90 -48.58
CA ARG A 216 -86.43 -1.37 -48.83
C ARG A 216 -85.39 -0.26 -48.66
N SER A 217 -85.69 0.96 -49.10
CA SER A 217 -84.80 2.12 -48.92
C SER A 217 -84.63 2.48 -47.45
N GLN A 218 -85.71 2.43 -46.65
CA GLN A 218 -85.69 2.60 -45.20
C GLN A 218 -84.78 1.56 -44.53
N SER A 219 -84.95 0.28 -44.88
CA SER A 219 -84.13 -0.81 -44.34
C SER A 219 -82.64 -0.65 -44.70
N ASN A 220 -82.35 -0.19 -45.91
CA ASN A 220 -80.98 0.11 -46.34
C ASN A 220 -80.39 1.29 -45.55
N ALA A 221 -81.16 2.38 -45.37
CA ALA A 221 -80.73 3.53 -44.58
C ALA A 221 -80.43 3.13 -43.12
N GLY A 222 -81.26 2.26 -42.52
CA GLY A 222 -81.00 1.70 -41.19
C GLY A 222 -79.71 0.86 -41.13
N THR A 223 -79.42 0.10 -42.19
CA THR A 223 -78.17 -0.67 -42.29
C THR A 223 -76.95 0.25 -42.42
N ILE A 224 -77.04 1.31 -43.23
CA ILE A 224 -75.98 2.32 -43.38
C ILE A 224 -75.73 3.04 -42.05
N ALA A 225 -76.79 3.42 -41.32
CA ALA A 225 -76.67 4.07 -40.01
C ALA A 225 -75.86 3.22 -39.02
N LYS A 226 -76.09 1.90 -39.03
CA LYS A 226 -75.31 0.97 -38.21
C LYS A 226 -73.83 0.94 -38.61
N ILE A 227 -73.53 0.87 -39.91
CA ILE A 227 -72.16 0.88 -40.43
C ILE A 227 -71.43 2.18 -40.07
N VAL A 228 -72.09 3.33 -40.21
CA VAL A 228 -71.54 4.66 -39.87
C VAL A 228 -71.24 4.74 -38.38
N LYS A 229 -72.15 4.28 -37.53
CA LYS A 229 -71.95 4.22 -36.08
C LYS A 229 -70.76 3.33 -35.70
N ASP A 230 -70.68 2.13 -36.29
CA ASP A 230 -69.58 1.20 -36.04
C ASP A 230 -68.23 1.78 -36.51
N ALA A 231 -68.19 2.47 -37.65
CA ALA A 231 -67.02 3.18 -38.13
C ALA A 231 -66.60 4.32 -37.20
N GLY A 232 -67.57 5.12 -36.70
CA GLY A 232 -67.32 6.18 -35.72
C GLY A 232 -66.71 5.66 -34.42
N LEU A 233 -67.20 4.52 -33.91
CA LEU A 233 -66.60 3.86 -32.74
C LEU A 233 -65.14 3.47 -33.00
N LYS A 234 -64.83 2.92 -34.19
CA LYS A 234 -63.47 2.53 -34.57
C LYS A 234 -62.53 3.72 -34.74
N ILE A 235 -63.01 4.84 -35.25
CA ILE A 235 -62.23 6.10 -35.37
C ILE A 235 -61.90 6.67 -33.99
N ASN A 236 -62.86 6.66 -33.06
CA ASN A 236 -62.63 7.09 -31.68
C ASN A 236 -61.61 6.20 -30.96
N GLU A 237 -61.68 4.88 -31.19
CA GLU A 237 -60.69 3.93 -30.69
C GLU A 237 -59.28 4.23 -31.24
N GLY A 238 -59.17 4.48 -32.55
CA GLY A 238 -57.91 4.87 -33.21
C GLY A 238 -57.33 6.19 -32.69
N THR A 239 -58.19 7.19 -32.44
CA THR A 239 -57.79 8.48 -31.85
C THR A 239 -57.24 8.28 -30.44
N ARG A 240 -57.87 7.40 -29.63
CA ARG A 240 -57.38 7.07 -28.28
C ARG A 240 -55.99 6.43 -28.34
N TYR A 241 -55.79 5.43 -29.20
CA TYR A 241 -54.49 4.78 -29.35
C TYR A 241 -53.41 5.74 -29.83
N SER A 242 -53.73 6.64 -30.77
CA SER A 242 -52.75 7.63 -31.24
C SER A 242 -52.32 8.58 -30.12
N LYS A 243 -53.24 9.05 -29.26
CA LYS A 243 -52.88 9.85 -28.08
C LYS A 243 -52.01 9.08 -27.09
N GLU A 244 -52.29 7.80 -26.88
CA GLU A 244 -51.51 6.93 -26.00
C GLU A 244 -50.07 6.76 -26.53
N VAL A 245 -49.91 6.51 -27.84
CA VAL A 245 -48.59 6.45 -28.50
C VAL A 245 -47.82 7.76 -28.33
N LYS A 246 -48.48 8.91 -28.51
CA LYS A 246 -47.84 10.22 -28.29
C LYS A 246 -47.30 10.37 -26.87
N SER A 247 -48.08 10.01 -25.86
CA SER A 247 -47.65 10.09 -24.46
C SER A 247 -46.49 9.12 -24.16
N GLN A 248 -46.51 7.91 -24.74
CA GLN A 248 -45.41 6.95 -24.60
C GLN A 248 -44.11 7.48 -25.22
N VAL A 249 -44.18 8.11 -26.39
CA VAL A 249 -43.02 8.74 -27.04
C VAL A 249 -42.48 9.93 -26.24
N GLU A 250 -43.34 10.72 -25.61
CA GLU A 250 -42.91 11.81 -24.71
C GLU A 250 -42.15 11.27 -23.50
N SER A 251 -42.65 10.21 -22.86
CA SER A 251 -41.95 9.51 -21.77
C SER A 251 -40.61 8.92 -22.23
N GLN A 252 -40.60 8.25 -23.38
CA GLN A 252 -39.38 7.69 -23.97
C GLN A 252 -38.30 8.76 -24.20
N ASN A 253 -38.68 9.95 -24.70
CA ASN A 253 -37.73 11.04 -24.90
C ASN A 253 -37.13 11.55 -23.58
N GLN A 254 -37.89 11.56 -22.48
CA GLN A 254 -37.36 11.93 -21.17
C GLN A 254 -36.30 10.93 -20.68
N GLU A 255 -36.56 9.63 -20.86
CA GLU A 255 -35.58 8.59 -20.54
C GLU A 255 -34.33 8.69 -21.43
N LEU A 256 -34.47 9.01 -22.72
CA LEU A 256 -33.32 9.23 -23.60
C LEU A 256 -32.43 10.39 -23.13
N PHE A 257 -33.02 11.52 -22.67
CA PHE A 257 -32.24 12.62 -22.10
C PHE A 257 -31.50 12.23 -20.81
N ARG A 258 -32.13 11.40 -19.97
CA ARG A 258 -31.48 10.88 -18.77
C ARG A 258 -30.28 10.00 -19.11
N ILE A 259 -30.41 9.13 -20.11
CA ILE A 259 -29.30 8.28 -20.57
C ILE A 259 -28.15 9.14 -21.11
N GLU A 260 -28.45 10.23 -21.82
CA GLU A 260 -27.43 11.16 -22.31
C GLU A 260 -26.62 11.82 -21.17
N ASP A 261 -27.28 12.22 -20.08
CA ASP A 261 -26.59 12.74 -18.89
C ASP A 261 -25.73 11.67 -18.19
N GLU A 262 -26.25 10.44 -18.06
CA GLU A 262 -25.50 9.31 -17.50
C GLU A 262 -24.25 8.97 -18.33
N ILE A 263 -24.32 9.10 -19.66
CA ILE A 263 -23.18 8.95 -20.57
C ILE A 263 -22.11 10.00 -20.29
N LEU A 264 -22.47 11.28 -20.18
CA LEU A 264 -21.52 12.36 -19.90
C LEU A 264 -20.82 12.17 -18.55
N SER A 265 -21.59 11.77 -17.54
CA SER A 265 -21.04 11.43 -16.22
C SER A 265 -20.05 10.26 -16.29
N LEU A 266 -20.41 9.21 -17.03
CA LEU A 266 -19.54 8.05 -17.24
C LEU A 266 -18.23 8.41 -17.96
N GLU A 267 -18.27 9.27 -18.98
CA GLU A 267 -17.06 9.76 -19.66
C GLU A 267 -16.14 10.54 -18.71
N GLY A 268 -16.73 11.33 -17.80
CA GLY A 268 -16.01 12.00 -16.72
C GLY A 268 -15.29 11.02 -15.79
N HIS A 269 -16.01 9.99 -15.31
CA HIS A 269 -15.45 8.95 -14.45
C HIS A 269 -14.34 8.14 -15.13
N VAL A 270 -14.50 7.79 -16.41
CA VAL A 270 -13.45 7.10 -17.19
C VAL A 270 -12.19 7.96 -17.26
N THR A 271 -12.33 9.25 -17.52
CA THR A 271 -11.19 10.19 -17.57
C THR A 271 -10.48 10.32 -16.22
N GLU A 272 -11.24 10.35 -15.12
CA GLU A 272 -10.66 10.39 -13.77
C GLU A 272 -9.95 9.07 -13.43
N GLN A 273 -10.54 7.93 -13.80
CA GLN A 273 -9.93 6.62 -13.63
C GLN A 273 -8.60 6.49 -14.38
N GLU A 274 -8.48 7.02 -15.60
CA GLU A 274 -7.21 7.06 -16.35
C GLU A 274 -6.13 7.88 -15.63
N LYS A 275 -6.50 9.04 -15.08
CA LYS A 275 -5.57 9.88 -14.29
C LYS A 275 -5.10 9.14 -13.04
N LEU A 276 -6.03 8.51 -12.32
CA LEU A 276 -5.71 7.75 -11.11
C LEU A 276 -4.80 6.55 -11.42
N ASN A 277 -5.09 5.81 -12.49
CA ASN A 277 -4.27 4.69 -12.93
C ASN A 277 -2.83 5.14 -13.23
N ASN A 278 -2.65 6.24 -13.97
CA ASN A 278 -1.33 6.78 -14.25
C ASN A 278 -0.58 7.22 -12.99
N LYS A 279 -1.28 7.87 -12.04
CA LYS A 279 -0.67 8.27 -10.76
C LYS A 279 -0.21 7.05 -9.96
N LEU A 280 -1.05 6.02 -9.87
CA LEU A 280 -0.71 4.79 -9.18
C LEU A 280 0.48 4.07 -9.84
N ARG A 281 0.55 4.03 -11.18
CA ARG A 281 1.72 3.49 -11.90
C ARG A 281 3.02 4.16 -11.49
N VAL A 282 3.04 5.50 -11.39
CA VAL A 282 4.22 6.25 -10.93
C VAL A 282 4.58 5.87 -9.50
N THR A 283 3.60 5.85 -8.59
CA THR A 283 3.83 5.46 -7.19
C THR A 283 4.37 4.03 -7.05
N PHE A 284 3.87 3.08 -7.85
CA PHE A 284 4.39 1.71 -7.84
C PHE A 284 5.80 1.60 -8.45
N SER A 285 6.14 2.46 -9.42
CA SER A 285 7.50 2.57 -9.93
C SER A 285 8.48 3.10 -8.87
N GLU A 286 8.07 4.10 -8.08
CA GLU A 286 8.88 4.60 -6.95
C GLU A 286 9.06 3.53 -5.87
N LEU A 287 7.98 2.80 -5.56
CA LEU A 287 8.02 1.68 -4.62
C LEU A 287 8.94 0.55 -5.10
N HIS A 288 9.00 0.28 -6.40
CA HIS A 288 9.94 -0.68 -6.98
C HIS A 288 11.40 -0.29 -6.71
N VAL A 289 11.75 0.97 -6.98
CA VAL A 289 13.11 1.51 -6.73
C VAL A 289 13.45 1.44 -5.25
N LEU A 290 12.51 1.79 -4.37
CA LEU A 290 12.72 1.69 -2.93
C LEU A 290 12.94 0.24 -2.47
N SER A 291 12.18 -0.71 -3.00
CA SER A 291 12.38 -2.13 -2.71
C SER A 291 13.77 -2.61 -3.16
N GLU A 292 14.23 -2.21 -4.33
CA GLU A 292 15.59 -2.53 -4.80
C GLU A 292 16.66 -1.96 -3.86
N GLN A 293 16.50 -0.70 -3.41
CA GLN A 293 17.40 -0.09 -2.43
C GLN A 293 17.43 -0.84 -1.09
N ILE A 294 16.27 -1.25 -0.57
CA ILE A 294 16.21 -2.06 0.66
C ILE A 294 16.93 -3.39 0.46
N GLY A 295 16.81 -4.01 -0.72
CA GLY A 295 17.53 -5.25 -1.06
C GLY A 295 19.04 -5.06 -1.01
N VAL A 296 19.56 -3.96 -1.58
CA VAL A 296 20.98 -3.60 -1.51
C VAL A 296 21.42 -3.38 -0.05
N ILE A 297 20.66 -2.62 0.73
CA ILE A 297 20.96 -2.36 2.15
C ILE A 297 21.00 -3.67 2.96
N ALA A 298 20.03 -4.56 2.75
CA ALA A 298 20.00 -5.86 3.40
C ALA A 298 21.25 -6.68 3.06
N GLN A 299 21.68 -6.67 1.79
CA GLN A 299 22.89 -7.37 1.35
C GLN A 299 24.17 -6.76 1.96
N GLU A 300 24.26 -5.44 2.04
CA GLU A 300 25.37 -4.74 2.70
C GLU A 300 25.41 -5.04 4.21
N GLN A 301 24.25 -5.05 4.87
CA GLN A 301 24.11 -5.38 6.29
C GLN A 301 24.53 -6.83 6.58
N MET A 302 24.22 -7.78 5.71
CA MET A 302 24.70 -9.17 5.82
C MET A 302 26.23 -9.25 5.72
N SER A 303 26.82 -8.53 4.76
CA SER A 303 28.28 -8.42 4.62
C SER A 303 28.92 -7.76 5.85
N GLY A 304 28.33 -6.68 6.34
CA GLY A 304 28.78 -5.98 7.54
C GLY A 304 28.69 -6.85 8.80
N SER A 305 27.58 -7.57 8.99
CA SER A 305 27.40 -8.52 10.09
C SER A 305 28.50 -9.58 10.10
N LYS A 306 28.86 -10.12 8.93
CA LYS A 306 29.96 -11.09 8.81
C LYS A 306 31.32 -10.51 9.23
N GLU A 307 31.58 -9.25 8.89
CA GLU A 307 32.83 -8.59 9.26
C GLU A 307 32.87 -8.25 10.76
N ILE A 308 31.74 -7.80 11.33
CA ILE A 308 31.64 -7.59 12.79
C ILE A 308 31.83 -8.93 13.51
N ASN A 309 31.26 -10.02 13.02
CA ASN A 309 31.41 -11.34 13.62
C ASN A 309 32.89 -11.79 13.67
N ARG A 310 33.68 -11.52 12.63
CA ARG A 310 35.13 -11.73 12.63
C ARG A 310 35.86 -10.86 13.66
N ALA A 311 35.45 -9.60 13.78
CA ALA A 311 36.01 -8.70 14.78
C ALA A 311 35.70 -9.18 16.21
N ILE A 312 34.49 -9.66 16.46
CA ILE A 312 34.08 -10.28 17.73
C ILE A 312 34.99 -11.47 18.06
N THR A 313 35.20 -12.40 17.12
CA THR A 313 36.12 -13.54 17.36
C THR A 313 37.52 -13.08 17.72
N THR A 314 38.01 -12.03 17.06
CA THR A 314 39.34 -11.47 17.36
C THR A 314 39.37 -10.83 18.75
N ILE A 315 38.32 -10.08 19.13
CA ILE A 315 38.23 -9.45 20.45
C ILE A 315 38.13 -10.53 21.54
N ASP A 316 37.33 -11.57 21.33
CA ASP A 316 37.20 -12.72 22.23
C ASP A 316 38.56 -13.40 22.49
N GLU A 317 39.30 -13.72 21.42
CA GLU A 317 40.66 -14.28 21.53
C GLU A 317 41.62 -13.35 22.30
N THR A 318 41.57 -12.03 22.06
CA THR A 318 42.42 -11.08 22.78
C THR A 318 42.02 -10.92 24.24
N THR A 319 40.72 -11.02 24.53
CA THR A 319 40.17 -10.92 25.89
C THR A 319 40.60 -12.14 26.71
N GLN A 320 40.56 -13.34 26.12
CA GLN A 320 41.05 -14.56 26.75
C GLN A 320 42.56 -14.49 27.02
N LYS A 321 43.36 -14.06 26.03
CA LYS A 321 44.82 -13.87 26.22
C LYS A 321 45.13 -12.84 27.30
N LEU A 322 44.34 -11.77 27.40
CA LEU A 322 44.48 -10.77 28.45
C LEU A 322 44.18 -11.38 29.82
N ALA A 323 43.09 -12.14 29.96
CA ALA A 323 42.74 -12.83 31.20
C ALA A 323 43.86 -13.77 31.65
N ASP A 324 44.40 -14.59 30.72
CA ASP A 324 45.52 -15.49 31.00
C ASP A 324 46.78 -14.72 31.42
N SER A 325 47.07 -13.59 30.75
CA SER A 325 48.22 -12.75 31.07
C SER A 325 48.10 -12.08 32.45
N VAL A 326 46.89 -11.65 32.82
CA VAL A 326 46.60 -11.07 34.14
C VAL A 326 46.77 -12.13 35.23
N GLN A 327 46.35 -13.37 34.99
CA GLN A 327 46.56 -14.49 35.92
C GLN A 327 48.05 -14.78 36.13
N LEU A 328 48.85 -14.84 35.05
CA LEU A 328 50.30 -15.01 35.14
C LEU A 328 50.97 -13.84 35.88
N LEU A 329 50.55 -12.61 35.61
CA LEU A 329 51.05 -11.42 36.29
C LEU A 329 50.77 -11.49 37.80
N TYR A 330 49.59 -11.96 38.19
CA TYR A 330 49.20 -12.15 39.59
C TYR A 330 50.10 -13.18 40.30
N GLU A 331 50.41 -14.30 39.64
CA GLU A 331 51.34 -15.31 40.16
C GLU A 331 52.75 -14.73 40.36
N GLU A 332 53.23 -13.94 39.41
CA GLU A 332 54.57 -13.36 39.43
C GLU A 332 54.72 -12.22 40.46
N ILE A 333 53.68 -11.39 40.62
CA ILE A 333 53.60 -10.39 41.69
C ILE A 333 53.70 -11.07 43.06
N ASN A 334 52.99 -12.17 43.27
CA ASN A 334 53.03 -12.92 44.53
C ASN A 334 54.40 -13.57 44.78
N ALA A 335 55.05 -14.09 43.74
CA ALA A 335 56.40 -14.63 43.83
C ALA A 335 57.43 -13.55 44.21
N ILE A 336 57.38 -12.38 43.55
CA ILE A 336 58.25 -11.22 43.85
C ILE A 336 57.98 -10.69 45.26
N HIS A 337 56.72 -10.57 45.67
CA HIS A 337 56.34 -10.14 47.01
C HIS A 337 56.95 -11.05 48.09
N THR A 338 56.92 -12.37 47.84
CA THR A 338 57.50 -13.37 48.75
C THR A 338 59.02 -13.26 48.83
N GLN A 339 59.70 -13.11 47.68
CA GLN A 339 61.16 -12.94 47.64
C GLN A 339 61.62 -11.62 48.28
N ALA A 340 60.89 -10.52 48.04
CA ALA A 340 61.18 -9.21 48.62
C ALA A 340 61.10 -9.25 50.16
N LYS A 341 60.08 -9.92 50.72
CA LYS A 341 59.95 -10.15 52.17
C LYS A 341 61.13 -10.93 52.76
N GLN A 342 61.63 -11.95 52.06
CA GLN A 342 62.79 -12.71 52.49
C GLN A 342 64.05 -11.85 52.55
N LEU A 343 64.27 -10.99 51.54
CA LEU A 343 65.42 -10.07 51.46
C LEU A 343 65.46 -9.02 52.58
N THR A 344 64.30 -8.58 53.07
CA THR A 344 64.20 -7.65 54.21
C THR A 344 64.34 -8.32 55.57
N SER A 345 64.29 -9.66 55.64
CA SER A 345 64.32 -10.44 56.88
C SER A 345 65.70 -10.98 57.27
N THR A 346 66.69 -10.81 56.38
CA THR A 346 68.13 -11.12 56.57
C THR A 346 68.94 -9.85 56.73
#